data_AF-A0A957T6I0-F1
#
_entry.id   AF-A0A957T6I0-F1
#
_cell.length_a   1.000
_cell.length_b   1.000
_cell.length_c   1.000
_cell.angle_alpha   90.00
_cell.angle_beta   90.00
_cell.angle_gamma   90.00
#
_symmetry.space_group_name_H-M   'P 1'
#
loop_
_entity.id
_entity.type
_entity.pdbx_description
1 polymer ?
#
loop_
_entity_poly.entity_id
_entity_poly.type
_entity_poly.pdbx_seq_one_letter_code
_entity_poly.pdbx_strand_id
1 'polypeptide(L)'
;MFWLLLEIFFNNVMPVFALVMIGYFVCDRLGLDGRTLTRLAYFVLVPAFVYNIMSDARVEMHLAVRMIAFIITVHVAVALLGFVVGKALGRSPEMIGAYVVIAVFGNVGNFGLPIIEFRLGSDALVPATLYFLSITMIAFVIAVGAANWHRGGGVGAALAVFKTPALIALVPALLVNWSGVQLPVFVDRSTSLLAGAMIPTMLVTLGVQLAAMKQIRFSADVFIASAVRLIGGPMLAILIVIPFGLT
;
A
#
# COMPACT_ATOMS: atom_id res chain seq x y z
N MET A 1 -3.61 9.00 28.98
CA MET A 1 -4.25 8.70 27.68
C MET A 1 -4.08 9.84 26.67
N PHE A 2 -4.59 11.05 26.93
CA PHE A 2 -4.50 12.18 25.99
C PHE A 2 -3.06 12.59 25.60
N TRP A 3 -2.15 12.70 26.57
CA TRP A 3 -0.75 13.03 26.32
C TRP A 3 -0.02 11.99 25.47
N LEU A 4 -0.29 10.70 25.70
CA LEU A 4 0.23 9.60 24.88
C LEU A 4 -0.26 9.72 23.42
N LEU A 5 -1.53 10.06 23.22
CA LEU A 5 -2.09 10.25 21.87
C LEU A 5 -1.45 11.44 21.15
N LEU A 6 -1.23 12.55 21.86
CA LEU A 6 -0.51 13.70 21.30
C LEU A 6 0.94 13.35 20.95
N GLU A 7 1.64 12.65 21.82
CA GLU A 7 3.02 12.24 21.58
C GLU A 7 3.14 11.30 20.38
N ILE A 8 2.23 10.32 20.26
CA ILE A 8 2.17 9.43 19.08
C ILE A 8 1.90 10.24 17.81
N PHE A 9 0.98 11.21 17.86
CA PHE A 9 0.66 12.06 16.73
C PHE A 9 1.88 12.92 16.30
N PHE A 10 2.50 13.63 17.23
CA PHE A 10 3.62 14.51 16.93
C PHE A 10 4.89 13.76 16.51
N ASN A 11 5.17 12.59 17.08
CA ASN A 11 6.43 11.89 16.76
C ASN A 11 6.32 10.98 15.54
N ASN A 12 5.14 10.48 15.19
CA ASN A 12 5.01 9.49 14.10
C ASN A 12 4.23 10.02 12.90
N VAL A 13 3.25 10.89 13.13
CA VAL A 13 2.34 11.36 12.08
C VAL A 13 2.81 12.70 11.51
N MET A 14 3.29 13.62 12.35
CA MET A 14 3.79 14.92 11.88
C MET A 14 5.01 14.83 10.94
N PRO A 15 6.00 13.92 11.11
CA PRO A 15 7.10 13.81 10.15
C PRO A 15 6.62 13.42 8.74
N VAL A 16 5.62 12.54 8.66
CA VAL A 16 4.96 12.15 7.40
C VAL A 16 4.33 13.39 6.76
N PHE A 17 3.54 14.15 7.53
CA PHE A 17 2.92 15.37 7.03
C PHE A 17 3.95 16.44 6.65
N ALA A 18 5.06 16.58 7.39
CA ALA A 18 6.11 17.54 7.07
C ALA A 18 6.70 17.28 5.67
N LEU A 19 7.03 16.02 5.35
CA LEU A 19 7.53 15.64 4.03
C LEU A 19 6.48 15.85 2.92
N VAL A 20 5.22 15.55 3.21
CA VAL A 20 4.10 15.83 2.28
C VAL A 20 3.94 17.33 2.05
N MET A 21 4.00 18.16 3.09
CA MET A 21 3.90 19.62 2.97
C MET A 21 5.09 20.21 2.20
N ILE A 22 6.30 19.67 2.39
CA ILE A 22 7.47 20.04 1.58
C ILE A 22 7.17 19.79 0.10
N GLY A 23 6.70 18.59 -0.26
CA GLY A 23 6.33 18.27 -1.64
C GLY A 23 5.24 19.20 -2.18
N TYR A 24 4.22 19.50 -1.37
CA TYR A 24 3.11 20.37 -1.73
C TYR A 24 3.55 21.81 -2.04
N PHE A 25 4.40 22.42 -1.20
CA PHE A 25 4.79 23.82 -1.37
C PHE A 25 5.93 24.03 -2.38
N VAL A 26 6.79 23.03 -2.55
CA VAL A 26 7.97 23.14 -3.41
C VAL A 26 7.67 22.75 -4.86
N CYS A 27 6.56 22.04 -5.13
CA CYS A 27 6.28 21.48 -6.46
C CYS A 27 6.29 22.53 -7.58
N ASP A 28 5.61 23.67 -7.40
CA ASP A 28 5.49 24.68 -8.44
C ASP A 28 6.80 25.44 -8.64
N ARG A 29 7.54 25.68 -7.55
CA ARG A 29 8.83 26.39 -7.58
C ARG A 29 9.91 25.58 -8.29
N LEU A 30 9.92 24.26 -8.11
CA LEU A 30 10.90 23.37 -8.73
C LEU A 30 10.40 22.73 -10.03
N GLY A 31 9.14 22.94 -10.43
CA GLY A 31 8.53 22.27 -11.58
C GLY A 31 8.45 20.76 -11.42
N LEU A 32 8.17 20.28 -10.20
CA LEU A 32 8.08 18.84 -9.92
C LEU A 32 6.84 18.25 -10.59
N ASP A 33 7.04 17.26 -11.44
CA ASP A 33 5.95 16.46 -12.01
C ASP A 33 5.70 15.20 -11.18
N GLY A 34 4.53 15.14 -10.53
CA GLY A 34 4.13 14.01 -9.70
C GLY A 34 4.09 12.69 -10.49
N ARG A 35 3.80 12.72 -11.80
CA ARG A 35 3.78 11.51 -12.64
C ARG A 35 5.18 10.94 -12.83
N THR A 36 6.17 11.79 -13.08
CA THR A 36 7.58 11.41 -13.20
C THR A 36 8.11 10.82 -11.90
N LEU A 37 7.84 11.47 -10.75
CA LEU A 37 8.24 10.96 -9.44
C LEU A 37 7.58 9.61 -9.12
N THR A 38 6.29 9.46 -9.43
CA THR A 38 5.57 8.20 -9.26
C THR A 38 6.17 7.09 -10.13
N ARG A 39 6.55 7.38 -11.39
CA ARG A 39 7.20 6.40 -12.26
C ARG A 39 8.58 6.00 -11.76
N LEU A 40 9.39 6.97 -11.31
CA LEU A 40 10.69 6.69 -10.70
C LEU A 40 10.53 5.74 -9.52
N ALA A 41 9.61 6.04 -8.62
CA ALA A 41 9.37 5.20 -7.46
C ALA A 41 8.86 3.81 -7.88
N TYR A 42 7.87 3.73 -8.77
CA TYR A 42 7.26 2.48 -9.19
C TYR A 42 8.23 1.53 -9.91
N PHE A 43 9.08 2.06 -10.80
CA PHE A 43 10.00 1.26 -11.61
C PHE A 43 11.37 1.03 -10.98
N VAL A 44 11.81 1.86 -10.04
CA VAL A 44 13.17 1.81 -9.48
C VAL A 44 13.16 1.63 -7.97
N LEU A 45 12.53 2.54 -7.23
CA LEU A 45 12.65 2.59 -5.78
C LEU A 45 11.87 1.47 -5.08
N VAL A 46 10.62 1.22 -5.50
CA VAL A 46 9.78 0.15 -4.93
C VAL A 46 10.39 -1.24 -5.17
N PRO A 47 10.87 -1.58 -6.38
CA PRO A 47 11.61 -2.83 -6.60
C PRO A 47 12.84 -2.97 -5.73
N ALA A 48 13.66 -1.91 -5.62
CA ALA A 48 14.85 -1.93 -4.77
C ALA A 48 14.49 -2.10 -3.29
N PHE A 49 13.45 -1.41 -2.82
CA PHE A 49 12.92 -1.52 -1.46
C PHE A 49 12.42 -2.93 -1.16
N VAL A 50 11.56 -3.49 -2.02
CA VAL A 50 11.05 -4.86 -1.87
C VAL A 50 12.19 -5.86 -1.87
N TYR A 51 13.15 -5.69 -2.77
CA TYR A 51 14.31 -6.56 -2.83
C TYR A 51 15.11 -6.52 -1.53
N ASN A 52 15.51 -5.33 -1.09
CA ASN A 52 16.35 -5.13 0.09
C ASN A 52 15.70 -5.68 1.37
N ILE A 53 14.42 -5.39 1.59
CA ILE A 53 13.68 -5.88 2.75
C ILE A 53 13.50 -7.40 2.71
N MET A 54 13.17 -7.97 1.55
CA MET A 54 12.85 -9.40 1.43
C MET A 54 14.08 -10.29 1.30
N SER A 55 15.22 -9.76 0.86
CA SER A 55 16.47 -10.54 0.77
C SER A 55 17.04 -10.92 2.12
N ASP A 56 16.80 -10.11 3.16
CA ASP A 56 17.24 -10.38 4.54
C ASP A 56 16.07 -10.71 5.50
N ALA A 57 14.85 -10.85 4.96
CA ALA A 57 13.67 -11.12 5.76
C ALA A 57 13.80 -12.47 6.49
N ARG A 58 13.58 -12.43 7.82
CA ARG A 58 13.51 -13.62 8.67
C ARG A 58 12.07 -13.86 9.08
N VAL A 59 11.29 -14.44 8.17
CA VAL A 59 9.89 -14.80 8.45
C VAL A 59 9.71 -16.28 8.27
N GLU A 60 9.21 -16.95 9.30
CA GLU A 60 8.82 -18.35 9.19
C GLU A 60 7.75 -18.51 8.12
N MET A 61 7.92 -19.48 7.21
CA MET A 61 6.99 -19.72 6.11
C MET A 61 5.54 -19.89 6.61
N HIS A 62 5.34 -20.57 7.75
CA HIS A 62 4.01 -20.75 8.33
C HIS A 62 3.37 -19.41 8.74
N LEU A 63 4.15 -18.51 9.35
CA LEU A 63 3.70 -17.18 9.72
C LEU A 63 3.40 -16.33 8.48
N ALA A 64 4.28 -16.35 7.47
CA ALA A 64 4.07 -15.64 6.21
C ALA A 64 2.77 -16.07 5.52
N VAL A 65 2.52 -17.39 5.41
CA VAL A 65 1.29 -17.93 4.82
C VAL A 65 0.06 -17.52 5.63
N ARG A 66 0.12 -17.59 6.97
CA ARG A 66 -0.97 -17.14 7.84
C ARG A 66 -1.27 -15.66 7.66
N MET A 67 -0.25 -14.81 7.59
CA MET A 67 -0.40 -13.38 7.33
C MET A 67 -1.03 -13.12 5.98
N ILE A 68 -0.54 -13.75 4.91
CA ILE A 68 -1.08 -13.58 3.55
C ILE A 68 -2.55 -14.02 3.51
N ALA A 69 -2.88 -15.18 4.11
CA ALA A 69 -4.25 -15.66 4.18
C ALA A 69 -5.16 -14.68 4.94
N PHE A 70 -4.71 -14.18 6.09
CA PHE A 70 -5.42 -13.14 6.86
C PHE A 70 -5.67 -11.88 6.02
N ILE A 71 -4.62 -11.38 5.35
CA ILE A 71 -4.71 -10.18 4.50
C ILE A 71 -5.73 -10.39 3.37
N ILE A 72 -5.69 -11.53 2.68
CA ILE A 72 -6.65 -11.88 1.64
C ILE A 72 -8.07 -11.89 2.20
N THR A 73 -8.30 -12.58 3.32
CA THR A 73 -9.62 -12.68 3.94
C THR A 73 -10.18 -11.31 4.31
N VAL A 74 -9.37 -10.47 4.96
CA VAL A 74 -9.79 -9.10 5.34
C VAL A 74 -10.11 -8.26 4.11
N HIS A 75 -9.28 -8.28 3.07
CA HIS A 75 -9.51 -7.45 1.89
C HIS A 75 -10.71 -7.92 1.07
N VAL A 76 -10.95 -9.23 0.99
CA VAL A 76 -12.17 -9.77 0.40
C VAL A 76 -13.40 -9.35 1.21
N ALA A 77 -13.35 -9.41 2.54
CA ALA A 77 -14.44 -8.97 3.39
C ALA A 77 -14.72 -7.46 3.24
N VAL A 78 -13.68 -6.64 3.15
CA VAL A 78 -13.80 -5.19 2.93
C VAL A 78 -14.33 -4.87 1.54
N ALA A 79 -13.93 -5.62 0.51
CA ALA A 79 -14.49 -5.52 -0.84
C ALA A 79 -15.99 -5.82 -0.83
N LEU A 80 -16.39 -6.91 -0.17
CA LEU A 80 -17.79 -7.29 -0.01
C LEU A 80 -18.57 -6.24 0.76
N LEU A 81 -18.00 -5.65 1.82
CA LEU A 81 -18.62 -4.57 2.56
C LEU A 81 -18.87 -3.35 1.67
N GLY A 82 -17.87 -2.93 0.89
CA GLY A 82 -18.02 -1.85 -0.09
C GLY A 82 -19.12 -2.12 -1.12
N PHE A 83 -19.18 -3.36 -1.62
CA PHE A 83 -20.23 -3.81 -2.54
C PHE A 83 -21.63 -3.74 -1.89
N VAL A 84 -21.79 -4.29 -0.69
CA VAL A 84 -23.05 -4.33 0.05
C VAL A 84 -23.54 -2.92 0.36
N VAL A 85 -22.66 -2.03 0.80
CA VAL A 85 -22.99 -0.63 1.10
C VAL A 85 -23.43 0.10 -0.17
N GLY A 86 -22.67 -0.01 -1.26
CA GLY A 86 -23.04 0.61 -2.54
C GLY A 86 -24.40 0.12 -3.06
N LYS A 87 -24.67 -1.19 -2.94
CA LYS A 87 -25.95 -1.79 -3.32
C LYS A 87 -27.10 -1.34 -2.43
N ALA A 88 -26.90 -1.30 -1.12
CA ALA A 88 -27.91 -0.86 -0.15
C ALA A 88 -28.32 0.61 -0.36
N LEU A 89 -27.38 1.44 -0.84
CA LEU A 89 -27.64 2.84 -1.22
C LEU A 89 -28.26 2.99 -2.61
N GLY A 90 -28.58 1.89 -3.31
CA GLY A 90 -29.18 1.92 -4.65
C GLY A 90 -28.29 2.56 -5.71
N ARG A 91 -26.96 2.51 -5.54
CA ARG A 91 -26.01 3.13 -6.48
C ARG A 91 -25.91 2.34 -7.78
N SER A 92 -25.54 3.04 -8.85
CA SER A 92 -25.30 2.38 -10.14
C SER A 92 -24.16 1.37 -10.03
N PRO A 93 -24.12 0.35 -10.90
CA PRO A 93 -23.05 -0.64 -10.89
C PRO A 93 -21.62 -0.05 -10.98
N GLU A 94 -21.44 1.03 -11.74
CA GLU A 94 -20.16 1.74 -11.85
C GLU A 94 -19.76 2.38 -10.52
N MET A 95 -20.73 2.98 -9.82
CA MET A 95 -20.52 3.54 -8.49
C MET A 95 -20.24 2.43 -7.47
N ILE A 96 -20.93 1.30 -7.52
CA ILE A 96 -20.64 0.14 -6.66
C ILE A 96 -19.19 -0.33 -6.89
N GLY A 97 -18.74 -0.41 -8.14
CA GLY A 97 -17.35 -0.70 -8.49
C GLY A 97 -16.37 0.29 -7.85
N ALA A 98 -16.70 1.59 -7.88
CA ALA A 98 -15.89 2.62 -7.21
C ALA A 98 -15.83 2.43 -5.69
N TYR A 99 -16.94 2.09 -5.03
CA TYR A 99 -16.97 1.78 -3.59
C TYR A 99 -16.07 0.60 -3.24
N VAL A 100 -16.12 -0.49 -4.02
CA VAL A 100 -15.27 -1.66 -3.84
C VAL A 100 -13.78 -1.30 -4.01
N VAL A 101 -13.45 -0.56 -5.07
CA VAL A 101 -12.07 -0.14 -5.34
C VAL A 101 -11.56 0.77 -4.22
N ILE A 102 -12.34 1.77 -3.79
CA ILE A 102 -11.97 2.66 -2.68
C ILE A 102 -11.79 1.86 -1.38
N ALA A 103 -12.65 0.88 -1.11
CA ALA A 103 -12.58 0.08 0.11
C ALA A 103 -11.27 -0.73 0.17
N VAL A 104 -10.87 -1.38 -0.93
CA VAL A 104 -9.71 -2.28 -0.98
C VAL A 104 -8.41 -1.53 -1.25
N PHE A 105 -8.41 -0.53 -2.12
CA PHE A 105 -7.18 0.13 -2.56
C PHE A 105 -6.69 1.15 -1.53
N GLY A 106 -5.55 0.85 -0.93
CA GLY A 106 -4.92 1.71 0.07
C GLY A 106 -3.72 2.45 -0.44
N ASN A 107 -3.45 3.62 0.14
CA ASN A 107 -2.18 4.29 -0.03
C ASN A 107 -1.09 3.69 0.88
N VAL A 108 -0.92 2.36 0.79
CA VAL A 108 -0.01 1.59 1.65
C VAL A 108 1.43 1.95 1.33
N GLY A 109 1.78 2.04 0.04
CA GLY A 109 3.12 2.43 -0.39
C GLY A 109 3.50 3.85 0.03
N ASN A 110 2.67 4.86 -0.28
CA ASN A 110 3.08 6.25 -0.07
C ASN A 110 2.82 6.76 1.35
N PHE A 111 1.95 6.12 2.13
CA PHE A 111 1.58 6.60 3.46
C PHE A 111 1.64 5.51 4.55
N GLY A 112 1.20 4.28 4.24
CA GLY A 112 1.18 3.18 5.21
C GLY A 112 2.57 2.73 5.67
N LEU A 113 3.48 2.42 4.73
CA LEU A 113 4.85 1.99 5.02
C LEU A 113 5.63 3.04 5.84
N PRO A 114 5.62 4.35 5.49
CA PRO A 114 6.29 5.38 6.30
C PRO A 114 5.78 5.46 7.75
N ILE A 115 4.46 5.37 7.97
CA ILE A 115 3.91 5.41 9.33
C ILE A 115 4.37 4.21 10.14
N ILE A 116 4.40 3.03 9.53
CA ILE A 116 4.87 1.81 10.20
C ILE A 116 6.35 1.95 10.54
N GLU A 117 7.18 2.43 9.61
CA GLU A 117 8.60 2.65 9.86
C GLU A 117 8.83 3.63 11.01
N PHE A 118 8.18 4.81 10.99
CA PHE A 118 8.41 5.82 12.01
C PHE A 118 7.92 5.39 13.38
N ARG A 119 6.82 4.62 13.45
CA ARG A 119 6.24 4.20 14.73
C ARG A 119 6.87 2.93 15.30
N LEU A 120 7.16 1.96 14.45
CA LEU A 120 7.53 0.60 14.85
C LEU A 120 8.98 0.25 14.46
N GLY A 121 9.66 1.12 13.71
CA GLY A 121 11.03 0.91 13.27
C GLY A 121 11.15 0.03 12.02
N SER A 122 12.40 -0.17 11.59
CA SER A 122 12.75 -1.00 10.43
C SER A 122 12.31 -2.45 10.57
N ASP A 123 12.24 -2.98 11.80
CA ASP A 123 11.86 -4.37 12.05
C ASP A 123 10.42 -4.67 11.63
N ALA A 124 9.55 -3.65 11.65
CA ALA A 124 8.18 -3.77 11.19
C ALA A 124 8.03 -3.67 9.66
N LEU A 125 9.09 -3.31 8.92
CA LEU A 125 9.03 -3.18 7.46
C LEU A 125 8.88 -4.53 6.77
N VAL A 126 9.40 -5.62 7.33
CA VAL A 126 9.21 -6.96 6.77
C VAL A 126 7.74 -7.35 6.73
N PRO A 127 6.99 -7.40 7.85
CA PRO A 127 5.56 -7.70 7.82
C PRO A 127 4.75 -6.65 7.05
N ALA A 128 5.15 -5.38 7.08
CA ALA A 128 4.48 -4.33 6.31
C ALA A 128 4.69 -4.45 4.79
N THR A 129 5.86 -4.92 4.36
CA THR A 129 6.16 -5.18 2.93
C THR A 129 5.41 -6.41 2.46
N LEU A 130 5.28 -7.46 3.30
CA LEU A 130 4.40 -8.60 3.01
C LEU A 130 2.95 -8.14 2.82
N TYR A 131 2.47 -7.25 3.70
CA TYR A 131 1.16 -6.63 3.57
C TYR A 131 1.04 -5.82 2.27
N PHE A 132 2.01 -4.96 1.97
CA PHE A 132 2.06 -4.13 0.76
C PHE A 132 2.03 -4.95 -0.54
N LEU A 133 2.78 -6.04 -0.62
CA LEU A 133 2.77 -6.92 -1.79
C LEU A 133 1.44 -7.66 -1.92
N SER A 134 0.92 -8.17 -0.81
CA SER A 134 -0.36 -8.90 -0.77
C SER A 134 -1.51 -8.00 -1.21
N ILE A 135 -1.64 -6.80 -0.64
CA ILE A 135 -2.69 -5.84 -1.04
C ILE A 135 -2.51 -5.39 -2.48
N THR A 136 -1.28 -5.14 -2.95
CA THR A 136 -1.04 -4.76 -4.35
C THR A 136 -1.58 -5.84 -5.30
N MET A 137 -1.36 -7.11 -4.95
CA MET A 137 -1.91 -8.22 -5.72
C MET A 137 -3.43 -8.28 -5.70
N ILE A 138 -4.01 -8.31 -4.50
CA ILE A 138 -5.46 -8.45 -4.30
C ILE A 138 -6.20 -7.26 -4.92
N ALA A 139 -5.73 -6.05 -4.66
CA ALA A 139 -6.37 -4.84 -5.14
C ALA A 139 -6.32 -4.73 -6.67
N PHE A 140 -5.25 -5.21 -7.31
CA PHE A 140 -5.17 -5.27 -8.78
C PHE A 140 -6.20 -6.26 -9.34
N VAL A 141 -6.30 -7.47 -8.77
CA VAL A 141 -7.30 -8.47 -9.18
C VAL A 141 -8.72 -7.95 -8.99
N ILE A 142 -9.01 -7.32 -7.84
CA ILE A 142 -10.32 -6.76 -7.54
C ILE A 142 -10.64 -5.57 -8.44
N ALA A 143 -9.67 -4.67 -8.70
CA ALA A 143 -9.88 -3.52 -9.58
C ALA A 143 -10.14 -3.95 -11.03
N VAL A 144 -9.39 -4.93 -11.54
CA VAL A 144 -9.62 -5.52 -12.87
C VAL A 144 -11.00 -6.18 -12.93
N GLY A 145 -11.40 -6.91 -11.88
CA GLY A 145 -12.72 -7.52 -11.77
C GLY A 145 -13.84 -6.48 -11.76
N ALA A 146 -13.72 -5.43 -10.94
CA ALA A 146 -14.69 -4.36 -10.83
C ALA A 146 -14.80 -3.55 -12.14
N ALA A 147 -13.68 -3.21 -12.78
CA ALA A 147 -13.66 -2.46 -14.03
C ALA A 147 -14.26 -3.24 -15.20
N ASN A 148 -14.12 -4.57 -15.20
CA ASN A 148 -14.61 -5.43 -16.28
C ASN A 148 -15.94 -6.14 -15.97
N TRP A 149 -16.58 -5.83 -14.84
CA TRP A 149 -17.87 -6.41 -14.44
C TRP A 149 -18.95 -6.26 -15.52
N HIS A 150 -18.86 -5.21 -16.34
CA HIS A 150 -19.78 -4.95 -17.46
C HIS A 150 -19.25 -5.36 -18.84
N ARG A 151 -17.97 -5.71 -18.96
CA ARG A 151 -17.29 -5.90 -20.26
C ARG A 151 -16.68 -7.29 -20.47
N GLY A 152 -16.85 -8.22 -19.52
CA GLY A 152 -16.35 -9.60 -19.64
C GLY A 152 -14.82 -9.67 -19.60
N GLY A 153 -14.24 -9.28 -18.46
CA GLY A 153 -12.79 -9.19 -18.30
C GLY A 153 -12.08 -10.53 -18.45
N GLY A 154 -11.02 -10.55 -19.25
CA GLY A 154 -10.19 -11.73 -19.44
C GLY A 154 -9.21 -11.95 -18.28
N VAL A 155 -8.94 -13.22 -17.98
CA VAL A 155 -7.93 -13.67 -16.99
C VAL A 155 -6.56 -13.01 -17.22
N GLY A 156 -6.22 -12.69 -18.47
CA GLY A 156 -4.97 -12.01 -18.84
C GLY A 156 -4.77 -10.63 -18.20
N ALA A 157 -5.84 -9.87 -17.93
CA ALA A 157 -5.73 -8.57 -17.26
C ALA A 157 -5.43 -8.74 -15.76
N ALA A 158 -5.99 -9.76 -15.12
CA ALA A 158 -5.70 -10.08 -13.72
C ALA A 158 -4.26 -10.59 -13.56
N LEU A 159 -3.75 -11.36 -14.55
CA LEU A 159 -2.37 -11.86 -14.56
C LEU A 159 -1.31 -10.76 -14.81
N ALA A 160 -1.69 -9.57 -15.27
CA ALA A 160 -0.75 -8.47 -15.47
C ALA A 160 -0.09 -8.02 -14.15
N VAL A 161 -0.70 -8.33 -13.00
CA VAL A 161 -0.15 -8.07 -11.68
C VAL A 161 1.23 -8.71 -11.47
N PHE A 162 1.45 -9.91 -12.02
CA PHE A 162 2.73 -10.62 -11.93
C PHE A 162 3.86 -9.95 -12.73
N LYS A 163 3.51 -9.01 -13.62
CA LYS A 163 4.47 -8.18 -14.36
C LYS A 163 4.80 -6.87 -13.65
N THR A 164 4.29 -6.65 -12.44
CA THR A 164 4.62 -5.45 -11.66
C THR A 164 6.09 -5.50 -11.22
N PRO A 165 6.85 -4.39 -11.32
CA PRO A 165 8.27 -4.35 -10.96
C PRO A 165 8.54 -4.84 -9.53
N ALA A 166 7.63 -4.55 -8.58
CA ALA A 166 7.72 -5.00 -7.20
C ALA A 166 7.72 -6.54 -7.07
N LEU A 167 6.79 -7.23 -7.74
CA LEU A 167 6.74 -8.70 -7.70
C LEU A 167 7.87 -9.34 -8.48
N ILE A 168 8.32 -8.71 -9.57
CA ILE A 168 9.50 -9.17 -10.30
C ILE A 168 10.73 -9.13 -9.39
N ALA A 169 10.89 -8.08 -8.58
CA ALA A 169 12.00 -7.94 -7.63
C ALA A 169 11.89 -8.87 -6.41
N LEU A 170 10.68 -9.30 -6.04
CA LEU A 170 10.49 -10.28 -4.98
C LEU A 170 11.16 -11.62 -5.30
N VAL A 171 11.12 -12.07 -6.55
CA VAL A 171 11.71 -13.37 -6.96
C VAL A 171 13.20 -13.46 -6.65
N PRO A 172 14.09 -12.57 -7.14
CA PRO A 172 15.50 -12.61 -6.80
C PRO A 172 15.75 -12.34 -5.30
N ALA A 173 14.89 -11.57 -4.62
CA ALA A 173 15.01 -11.34 -3.18
C ALA A 173 14.87 -12.64 -2.39
N LEU A 174 13.81 -13.40 -2.68
CA LEU A 174 13.56 -14.70 -2.06
C LEU A 174 14.64 -15.73 -2.41
N LEU A 175 15.17 -15.71 -3.63
CA LEU A 175 16.29 -16.58 -4.02
C LEU A 175 17.57 -16.27 -3.23
N VAL A 176 17.89 -15.00 -3.04
CA VAL A 176 19.03 -14.58 -2.20
C VAL A 176 18.82 -14.99 -0.75
N ASN A 177 17.63 -14.70 -0.20
CA ASN A 177 17.27 -15.08 1.16
C ASN A 177 17.39 -16.58 1.40
N TRP A 178 16.85 -17.39 0.49
CA TRP A 178 16.85 -18.86 0.60
C TRP A 178 18.24 -19.47 0.44
N SER A 179 19.05 -18.93 -0.48
CA SER A 179 20.40 -19.44 -0.75
C SER A 179 21.43 -19.00 0.29
N GLY A 180 21.14 -17.96 1.08
CA GLY A 180 22.09 -17.38 2.04
C GLY A 180 23.33 -16.77 1.39
N VAL A 181 23.28 -16.52 0.07
CA VAL A 181 24.43 -16.00 -0.69
C VAL A 181 24.69 -14.56 -0.28
N GLN A 182 25.94 -14.28 0.07
CA GLN A 182 26.42 -12.91 0.25
C GLN A 182 26.61 -12.26 -1.12
N LEU A 183 25.87 -11.18 -1.35
CA LEU A 183 25.99 -10.41 -2.59
C LEU A 183 27.30 -9.61 -2.62
N PRO A 184 27.81 -9.28 -3.82
CA PRO A 184 28.87 -8.30 -3.95
C PRO A 184 28.47 -6.97 -3.28
N VAL A 185 29.40 -6.37 -2.55
CA VAL A 185 29.19 -5.13 -1.77
C VAL A 185 28.58 -3.99 -2.61
N PHE A 186 28.91 -3.91 -3.89
CA PHE A 186 28.34 -2.89 -4.78
C PHE A 186 26.82 -3.06 -4.96
N VAL A 187 26.33 -4.30 -5.10
CA VAL A 187 24.90 -4.59 -5.30
C VAL A 187 24.14 -4.21 -4.05
N ASP A 188 24.59 -4.72 -2.91
CA ASP A 188 23.98 -4.48 -1.60
C ASP A 188 23.88 -2.99 -1.24
N ARG A 189 24.98 -2.25 -1.41
CA ARG A 189 24.98 -0.80 -1.17
C ARG A 189 24.08 -0.04 -2.13
N SER A 190 24.07 -0.42 -3.41
CA SER A 190 23.26 0.26 -4.42
C SER A 190 21.76 0.05 -4.19
N THR A 191 21.35 -1.19 -3.89
CA THR A 191 19.94 -1.51 -3.61
C THR A 191 19.49 -0.90 -2.29
N SER A 192 20.35 -0.91 -1.26
CA SER A 192 20.06 -0.27 0.03
C SER A 192 19.86 1.25 -0.09
N LEU A 193 20.70 1.94 -0.88
CA LEU A 193 20.54 3.37 -1.12
C LEU A 193 19.23 3.71 -1.86
N LEU A 194 18.87 2.92 -2.87
CA LEU A 194 17.61 3.08 -3.60
C LEU A 194 16.40 2.75 -2.71
N ALA A 195 16.51 1.72 -1.88
CA ALA A 195 15.48 1.35 -0.91
C ALA A 195 15.25 2.48 0.11
N GLY A 196 16.31 3.05 0.68
CA GLY A 196 16.23 4.16 1.61
C GLY A 196 15.65 5.44 1.00
N ALA A 197 15.75 5.63 -0.33
CA ALA A 197 15.13 6.75 -1.03
C ALA A 197 13.61 6.57 -1.26
N MET A 198 13.07 5.35 -1.13
CA MET A 198 11.68 5.03 -1.48
C MET A 198 10.68 5.84 -0.63
N ILE A 199 10.77 5.74 0.69
CA ILE A 199 9.81 6.36 1.62
C ILE A 199 9.81 7.89 1.51
N PRO A 200 10.96 8.60 1.58
CA PRO A 200 10.99 10.05 1.44
C PRO A 200 10.46 10.52 0.08
N THR A 201 10.83 9.84 -1.01
CA THR A 201 10.38 10.19 -2.35
C THR A 201 8.87 10.03 -2.48
N MET A 202 8.29 8.97 -1.93
CA MET A 202 6.85 8.72 -2.02
C MET A 202 6.03 9.73 -1.20
N LEU A 203 6.53 10.17 -0.04
CA LEU A 203 5.89 11.23 0.74
C LEU A 203 5.92 12.59 0.05
N VAL A 204 7.07 12.97 -0.52
CA VAL A 204 7.18 14.18 -1.34
C VAL A 204 6.26 14.09 -2.56
N THR A 205 6.23 12.92 -3.23
CA THR A 205 5.35 12.67 -4.38
C THR A 205 3.89 12.82 -4.02
N LEU A 206 3.47 12.33 -2.85
CA LEU A 206 2.11 12.53 -2.34
C LEU A 206 1.79 14.01 -2.17
N GLY A 207 2.71 14.80 -1.62
CA GLY A 207 2.58 16.26 -1.55
C GLY A 207 2.37 16.93 -2.90
N VAL A 208 3.19 16.59 -3.89
CA VAL A 208 3.08 17.07 -5.27
C VAL A 208 1.73 16.69 -5.89
N GLN A 209 1.27 15.45 -5.66
CA GLN A 209 -0.03 14.98 -6.14
C GLN A 209 -1.19 15.77 -5.51
N LEU A 210 -1.10 16.08 -4.22
CA LEU A 210 -2.10 16.90 -3.52
C LEU A 210 -2.14 18.34 -4.06
N ALA A 211 -0.99 18.95 -4.34
CA ALA A 211 -0.92 20.29 -4.93
C ALA A 211 -1.54 20.34 -6.33
N ALA A 212 -1.39 19.27 -7.12
CA ALA A 212 -1.99 19.16 -8.44
C ALA A 212 -3.53 18.99 -8.42
N MET A 213 -4.14 18.67 -7.27
CA MET A 213 -5.60 18.52 -7.16
C MET A 213 -6.30 19.88 -7.22
N LYS A 214 -6.84 20.24 -8.38
CA LYS A 214 -7.50 21.54 -8.61
C LYS A 214 -8.85 21.71 -7.91
N GLN A 215 -9.60 20.64 -7.68
CA GLN A 215 -10.91 20.69 -7.03
C GLN A 215 -11.13 19.45 -6.15
N ILE A 216 -11.30 19.67 -4.85
CA ILE A 216 -11.74 18.62 -3.93
C ILE A 216 -13.25 18.67 -3.87
N ARG A 217 -13.92 17.58 -4.28
CA ARG A 217 -15.37 17.45 -4.18
C ARG A 217 -15.71 16.54 -3.02
N PHE A 218 -16.36 17.11 -2.02
CA PHE A 218 -16.92 16.37 -0.91
C PHE A 218 -18.34 15.94 -1.28
N SER A 219 -18.59 14.63 -1.31
CA SER A 219 -19.92 14.06 -1.50
C SER A 219 -20.19 13.04 -0.41
N ALA A 220 -21.48 12.77 -0.15
CA ALA A 220 -21.87 11.71 0.78
C ALA A 220 -21.23 10.37 0.39
N ASP A 221 -21.13 10.08 -0.92
CA ASP A 221 -20.50 8.85 -1.40
C ASP A 221 -19.01 8.77 -1.07
N VAL A 222 -18.27 9.88 -1.18
CA VAL A 222 -16.85 9.93 -0.80
C VAL A 222 -16.69 9.66 0.69
N PHE A 223 -17.52 10.28 1.53
CA PHE A 223 -17.48 10.06 2.98
C PHE A 223 -17.82 8.62 3.36
N ILE A 224 -18.88 8.04 2.79
CA ILE A 224 -19.32 6.68 3.11
C ILE A 224 -18.28 5.65 2.61
N ALA A 225 -17.80 5.77 1.38
CA ALA A 225 -16.78 4.87 0.84
C ALA A 225 -15.48 4.96 1.66
N SER A 226 -15.10 6.16 2.11
CA SER A 226 -13.95 6.35 3.00
C SER A 226 -14.19 5.73 4.38
N ALA A 227 -15.40 5.85 4.95
CA ALA A 227 -15.75 5.24 6.24
C ALA A 227 -15.72 3.71 6.19
N VAL A 228 -16.19 3.10 5.08
CA VAL A 228 -16.07 1.65 4.85
C VAL A 228 -14.61 1.22 4.97
N ARG A 229 -13.68 1.97 4.38
CA ARG A 229 -12.25 1.67 4.47
C ARG A 229 -11.66 1.95 5.85
N LEU A 230 -11.86 3.16 6.37
CA LEU A 230 -11.15 3.67 7.54
C LEU A 230 -11.72 3.15 8.87
N ILE A 231 -12.98 2.72 8.87
CA ILE A 231 -13.65 2.17 10.05
C ILE A 231 -13.96 0.69 9.81
N GLY A 232 -14.67 0.38 8.73
CA GLY A 232 -15.05 -0.99 8.41
C GLY A 232 -13.86 -1.93 8.23
N GLY A 233 -12.81 -1.47 7.55
CA GLY A 233 -11.56 -2.23 7.35
C GLY A 233 -10.89 -2.66 8.66
N PRO A 234 -10.49 -1.72 9.53
CA PRO A 234 -9.91 -2.05 10.83
C PRO A 234 -10.83 -2.89 11.71
N MET A 235 -12.14 -2.62 11.73
CA MET A 235 -13.08 -3.42 12.51
C MET A 235 -13.13 -4.88 12.02
N LEU A 236 -13.23 -5.10 10.71
CA LEU A 236 -13.18 -6.44 10.12
C LEU A 236 -11.84 -7.12 10.40
N ALA A 237 -10.72 -6.40 10.32
CA ALA A 237 -9.42 -6.93 10.67
C ALA A 237 -9.37 -7.42 12.13
N ILE A 238 -9.87 -6.64 13.09
CA ILE A 238 -9.93 -7.01 14.51
C ILE A 238 -10.84 -8.23 14.74
N LEU A 239 -11.96 -8.33 14.03
CA LEU A 239 -12.87 -9.47 14.17
C LEU A 239 -12.27 -10.75 13.54
N ILE A 240 -11.58 -10.61 12.40
CA ILE A 240 -11.04 -11.73 11.63
C ILE A 240 -9.70 -12.21 12.19
N VAL A 241 -8.94 -11.40 12.94
CA VAL A 241 -7.59 -11.78 13.40
C VAL A 241 -7.60 -12.93 14.40
N ILE A 242 -8.67 -13.04 15.21
CA ILE A 242 -8.82 -14.04 16.29
C ILE A 242 -8.61 -15.47 15.78
N PRO A 243 -9.34 -15.97 14.75
CA PRO A 243 -9.16 -17.34 14.25
C PRO A 243 -7.79 -17.61 13.60
N PHE A 244 -7.03 -16.56 13.21
CA PHE A 244 -5.70 -16.72 12.61
C PHE A 244 -4.57 -16.81 13.65
N GLY A 245 -4.87 -16.53 14.93
CA GLY A 245 -3.88 -16.55 16.01
C GLY A 245 -2.74 -15.54 15.79
N LEU A 246 -3.06 -14.39 15.21
CA LEU A 246 -2.12 -13.29 14.91
C LEU A 246 -2.27 -12.11 15.89
N THR A 247 -2.74 -12.37 17.11
CA THR A 247 -2.94 -11.39 18.19
C THR A 247 -1.72 -11.20 19.06
#